data_AF-A0A1F9BL86-F1
#
_entry.id   AF-A0A1F9BL86-F1
#
_cell.length_a   1.000
_cell.length_b   1.000
_cell.length_c   1.000
_cell.angle_alpha   90.00
_cell.angle_beta   90.00
_cell.angle_gamma   90.00
#
_symmetry.space_group_name_H-M   'P 1'
#
loop_
_entity.id
_entity.type
_entity.pdbx_description
1 polymer ?
#
loop_
_entity_poly.entity_id
_entity_poly.type
_entity_poly.pdbx_seq_one_letter_code
_entity_poly.pdbx_strand_id
1 'polypeptide(L)'
;MFDALWENLLSQFNIEPPLHMKEFGQHGRLGYLKYDERYKLFDQVAKIINYCKIHSVAFVLDQNKFTKIMDPRIIKVMGVYGICFMGCAHLVFLSARDSQYHKDIAFILEQGNEHTSHIFYAHKEMARIQKHKEMQIYIGSLTFEPKQISALQAADVIAWGARRRTIGDPIGKGFQPISQIINQNHVQDFMREEWLQKLNDVILKSPKNDSES
;
A
#
# COMPACT_ATOMS: atom_id res chain seq x y z
N MET A 1 -11.69 -17.24 -4.28
CA MET A 1 -12.14 -16.75 -5.61
C MET A 1 -11.05 -15.92 -6.28
N PHE A 2 -10.57 -14.84 -5.65
CA PHE A 2 -9.52 -14.00 -6.22
C PHE A 2 -8.23 -14.77 -6.57
N ASP A 3 -7.72 -15.59 -5.64
CA ASP A 3 -6.48 -16.35 -5.86
C ASP A 3 -6.57 -17.29 -7.07
N ALA A 4 -7.68 -18.03 -7.21
CA ALA A 4 -7.90 -18.91 -8.36
C ALA A 4 -7.96 -18.16 -9.71
N LEU A 5 -8.59 -16.97 -9.74
CA LEU A 5 -8.60 -16.12 -10.94
C LEU A 5 -7.19 -15.63 -11.27
N TRP A 6 -6.43 -15.22 -10.25
CA TRP A 6 -5.08 -14.71 -10.40
C TRP A 6 -4.10 -15.79 -10.88
N GLU A 7 -4.13 -16.96 -10.26
CA GLU A 7 -3.30 -18.12 -10.65
C GLU A 7 -3.58 -18.56 -12.09
N ASN A 8 -4.86 -18.65 -12.47
CA ASN A 8 -5.26 -18.97 -13.84
C ASN A 8 -4.74 -17.92 -14.83
N LEU A 9 -4.87 -16.63 -14.51
CA LEU A 9 -4.32 -15.56 -15.34
C LEU A 9 -2.80 -15.72 -15.54
N LEU A 10 -2.04 -15.90 -14.46
CA LEU A 10 -0.58 -16.04 -14.58
C LEU A 10 -0.21 -17.28 -15.41
N SER A 11 -0.90 -18.39 -15.22
CA SER A 11 -0.71 -19.61 -16.02
C SER A 11 -1.03 -19.38 -17.50
N GLN A 12 -2.13 -18.71 -17.84
CA GLN A 12 -2.53 -18.43 -19.22
C GLN A 12 -1.45 -17.65 -20.00
N PHE A 13 -0.73 -16.75 -19.33
CA PHE A 13 0.33 -15.94 -19.93
C PHE A 13 1.74 -16.51 -19.69
N ASN A 14 1.86 -17.72 -19.15
CA ASN A 14 3.13 -18.37 -18.80
C ASN A 14 4.02 -17.50 -17.89
N ILE A 15 3.41 -16.80 -16.93
CA ILE A 15 4.11 -16.00 -15.93
C ILE A 15 4.26 -16.82 -14.66
N GLU A 16 5.50 -17.13 -14.29
CA GLU A 16 5.77 -17.81 -13.02
C GLU A 16 5.52 -16.85 -11.83
N PRO A 17 4.70 -17.22 -10.82
CA PRO A 17 4.48 -16.36 -9.67
C PRO A 17 5.76 -16.18 -8.83
N PRO A 18 5.91 -15.04 -8.13
CA PRO A 18 4.96 -13.93 -8.04
C PRO A 18 5.14 -12.89 -9.15
N LEU A 19 4.06 -12.19 -9.49
CA LEU A 19 4.09 -10.95 -10.25
C LEU A 19 4.58 -9.80 -9.36
N HIS A 20 5.71 -9.17 -9.69
CA HIS A 20 6.36 -8.17 -8.83
C HIS A 20 6.62 -6.86 -9.56
N MET A 21 6.50 -5.71 -8.88
CA MET A 21 6.62 -4.39 -9.53
C MET A 21 7.97 -4.13 -10.25
N LYS A 22 9.09 -4.66 -9.72
CA LYS A 22 10.42 -4.67 -10.36
C LYS A 22 10.42 -5.21 -11.79
N GLU A 23 9.43 -6.05 -12.13
CA GLU A 23 9.32 -6.68 -13.44
C GLU A 23 8.66 -5.77 -14.48
N PHE A 24 8.08 -4.64 -14.06
CA PHE A 24 7.30 -3.74 -14.92
C PHE A 24 8.17 -2.71 -15.65
N GLY A 25 9.50 -2.82 -15.52
CA GLY A 25 10.48 -2.04 -16.27
C GLY A 25 11.00 -2.76 -17.52
N GLN A 26 11.78 -2.04 -18.34
CA GLN A 26 12.38 -2.59 -19.56
C GLN A 26 13.34 -3.77 -19.31
N HIS A 27 13.95 -3.82 -18.12
CA HIS A 27 14.87 -4.89 -17.71
C HIS A 27 14.19 -5.97 -16.86
N GLY A 28 12.88 -5.84 -16.63
CA GLY A 28 12.10 -6.84 -15.92
C GLY A 28 11.74 -8.01 -16.82
N ARG A 29 11.34 -9.13 -16.21
CA ARG A 29 10.85 -10.32 -16.93
C ARG A 29 9.73 -9.99 -17.94
N LEU A 30 8.85 -9.05 -17.61
CA LEU A 30 7.76 -8.62 -18.50
C LEU A 30 8.22 -7.63 -19.57
N GLY A 31 9.44 -7.11 -19.48
CA GLY A 31 10.06 -6.24 -20.46
C GLY A 31 10.25 -6.92 -21.83
N TYR A 32 10.38 -8.24 -21.85
CA TYR A 32 10.55 -9.04 -23.08
C TYR A 32 9.24 -9.38 -23.80
N LEU A 33 8.08 -9.22 -23.16
CA LEU A 33 6.79 -9.46 -23.80
C LEU A 33 6.55 -8.45 -24.92
N LYS A 34 5.96 -8.90 -26.04
CA LYS A 34 5.52 -7.97 -27.09
C LYS A 34 4.42 -7.05 -26.54
N TYR A 35 4.25 -5.91 -27.20
CA TYR A 35 3.26 -4.92 -26.80
C TYR A 35 1.86 -5.53 -26.61
N ASP A 36 1.35 -6.27 -27.60
CA ASP A 36 0.00 -6.84 -27.55
C ASP A 36 -0.16 -7.89 -26.44
N GLU A 37 0.87 -8.70 -26.20
CA GLU A 37 0.87 -9.73 -25.14
C GLU A 37 0.82 -9.06 -23.76
N ARG A 38 1.68 -8.06 -23.57
CA ARG A 38 1.74 -7.27 -22.33
C ARG A 38 0.43 -6.52 -22.08
N TYR A 39 -0.13 -5.90 -23.12
CA TYR A 39 -1.40 -5.21 -23.04
C TYR A 39 -2.52 -6.17 -22.63
N LYS A 40 -2.63 -7.34 -23.29
CA LYS A 40 -3.62 -8.35 -22.94
C LYS A 40 -3.47 -8.87 -21.52
N LEU A 41 -2.24 -9.09 -21.05
CA LEU A 41 -1.97 -9.49 -19.67
C LEU A 41 -2.51 -8.43 -18.70
N PHE A 42 -2.11 -7.17 -18.86
CA PHE A 42 -2.50 -6.12 -17.92
C PHE A 42 -3.96 -5.70 -18.03
N ASP A 43 -4.61 -5.90 -19.19
CA ASP A 43 -6.06 -5.75 -19.34
C ASP A 43 -6.80 -6.78 -18.49
N GLN A 44 -6.37 -8.05 -18.49
CA GLN A 44 -6.94 -9.06 -17.61
C GLN A 44 -6.61 -8.82 -16.13
N VAL A 45 -5.37 -8.41 -15.81
CA VAL A 45 -4.99 -7.99 -14.44
C VAL A 45 -5.96 -6.91 -13.94
N ALA A 46 -6.19 -5.88 -14.75
CA ALA A 46 -7.05 -4.76 -14.39
C ALA A 46 -8.51 -5.21 -14.16
N LYS A 47 -9.03 -6.07 -15.04
CA LYS A 47 -10.37 -6.66 -14.90
C LYS A 47 -10.53 -7.45 -13.61
N ILE A 48 -9.59 -8.36 -13.31
CA ILE A 48 -9.67 -9.20 -12.10
C ILE A 48 -9.59 -8.34 -10.83
N ILE A 49 -8.66 -7.38 -10.78
CA ILE A 49 -8.51 -6.46 -9.65
C ILE A 49 -9.78 -5.63 -9.46
N ASN A 50 -10.29 -4.99 -10.51
CA ASN A 50 -11.47 -4.14 -10.40
C ASN A 50 -12.76 -4.93 -10.12
N TYR A 51 -12.82 -6.19 -10.55
CA TYR A 51 -13.94 -7.09 -10.24
C TYR A 51 -13.95 -7.51 -8.76
N CYS A 52 -12.78 -7.77 -8.16
CA CYS A 52 -12.70 -8.32 -6.81
C CYS A 52 -12.47 -7.27 -5.72
N LYS A 53 -11.87 -6.12 -6.02
CA LYS A 53 -11.60 -5.09 -5.01
C LYS A 53 -12.89 -4.37 -4.62
N ILE A 54 -13.02 -4.06 -3.33
CA ILE A 54 -14.00 -3.08 -2.86
C ILE A 54 -13.49 -1.67 -3.20
N HIS A 55 -12.26 -1.39 -2.79
CA HIS A 55 -11.53 -0.15 -3.09
C HIS A 55 -10.03 -0.44 -3.11
N SER A 56 -9.25 0.45 -3.72
CA SER A 56 -7.79 0.47 -3.62
C SER A 56 -7.31 1.81 -3.08
N VAL A 57 -6.30 1.82 -2.21
CA VAL A 57 -5.72 3.06 -1.69
C VAL A 57 -4.25 3.20 -2.10
N ALA A 58 -3.79 4.44 -2.23
CA ALA A 58 -2.38 4.77 -2.30
C ALA A 58 -2.12 6.03 -1.48
N PHE A 59 -1.02 6.03 -0.73
CA PHE A 59 -0.62 7.18 0.07
C PHE A 59 0.79 7.61 -0.33
N VAL A 60 0.95 8.90 -0.60
CA VAL A 60 2.21 9.48 -1.08
C VAL A 60 2.81 10.37 0.00
N LEU A 61 4.08 10.14 0.31
CA LEU A 61 4.86 10.94 1.25
C LEU A 61 6.10 11.49 0.54
N ASP A 62 6.28 12.81 0.62
CA ASP A 62 7.53 13.46 0.21
C ASP A 62 8.59 13.25 1.31
N GLN A 63 9.68 12.59 0.96
CA GLN A 63 10.75 12.26 1.91
C GLN A 63 11.46 13.50 2.46
N ASN A 64 11.63 14.55 1.67
CA ASN A 64 12.32 15.77 2.11
C ASN A 64 11.45 16.55 3.11
N LYS A 65 10.14 16.63 2.85
CA LYS A 65 9.19 17.21 3.81
C LYS A 65 9.11 16.39 5.08
N PHE A 66 9.08 15.06 4.94
CA PHE A 66 9.08 14.13 6.06
C PHE A 66 10.27 14.37 6.99
N THR A 67 11.50 14.35 6.47
CA THR A 67 12.71 14.52 7.28
C THR A 67 12.85 15.91 7.89
N LYS A 68 12.29 16.94 7.24
CA LYS A 68 12.32 18.32 7.75
C LYS A 68 11.36 18.55 8.92
N ILE A 69 10.20 17.88 8.92
CA ILE A 69 9.11 18.15 9.87
C ILE A 69 9.11 17.16 11.03
N MET A 70 9.40 15.89 10.80
CA MET A 70 9.26 14.85 11.81
C MET A 70 10.42 14.82 12.79
N ASP A 71 10.12 14.52 14.05
CA ASP A 71 11.14 14.33 15.07
C ASP A 71 12.09 13.18 14.69
N PRO A 72 13.42 13.37 14.80
CA PRO A 72 14.41 12.36 14.45
C PRO A 72 14.20 11.00 15.12
N ARG A 73 13.63 10.98 16.32
CA ARG A 73 13.32 9.73 17.04
C ARG A 73 12.21 8.96 16.35
N ILE A 74 11.17 9.66 15.85
CA ILE A 74 10.08 9.05 15.09
C ILE A 74 10.59 8.58 13.73
N ILE A 75 11.42 9.40 13.06
CA ILE A 75 12.07 9.01 11.81
C ILE A 75 12.84 7.70 11.98
N LYS A 76 13.57 7.55 13.09
CA LYS A 76 14.35 6.34 13.39
C LYS A 76 13.50 5.09 13.58
N VAL A 77 12.33 5.19 14.21
CA VAL A 77 11.52 4.01 14.57
C VAL A 77 10.43 3.68 13.56
N MET A 78 9.88 4.67 12.86
CA MET A 78 8.80 4.48 11.87
C MET A 78 9.24 4.75 10.44
N GLY A 79 10.26 5.57 10.21
CA GLY A 79 10.69 5.96 8.86
C GLY A 79 9.55 6.42 7.94
N VAL A 80 9.82 6.46 6.63
CA VAL A 80 8.77 6.80 5.64
C VAL A 80 7.73 5.70 5.49
N TYR A 81 8.13 4.44 5.66
CA TYR A 81 7.25 3.28 5.44
C TYR A 81 6.19 3.12 6.52
N GLY A 82 6.53 3.35 7.80
CA GLY A 82 5.56 3.36 8.89
C GLY A 82 4.53 4.47 8.70
N ILE A 83 4.95 5.68 8.32
CA ILE A 83 4.03 6.79 8.06
C ILE A 83 3.14 6.51 6.85
N CYS A 84 3.68 5.97 5.75
CA CYS A 84 2.86 5.56 4.61
C CYS A 84 1.86 4.47 4.97
N PHE A 85 2.25 3.52 5.83
CA PHE A 85 1.32 2.52 6.36
C PHE A 85 0.19 3.19 7.14
N MET A 86 0.49 4.12 8.05
CA MET A 86 -0.54 4.86 8.80
C MET A 86 -1.49 5.62 7.87
N GLY A 87 -0.96 6.28 6.84
CA GLY A 87 -1.74 6.98 5.83
C GLY A 87 -2.68 6.04 5.06
N CYS A 88 -2.18 4.90 4.58
CA CYS A 88 -3.00 3.89 3.92
C CYS A 88 -4.08 3.33 4.86
N ALA A 89 -3.73 3.00 6.10
CA ALA A 89 -4.69 2.50 7.09
C ALA A 89 -5.78 3.54 7.40
N HIS A 90 -5.43 4.83 7.46
CA HIS A 90 -6.42 5.90 7.60
C HIS A 90 -7.35 6.02 6.39
N LEU A 91 -6.83 5.93 5.15
CA LEU A 91 -7.66 5.93 3.94
C LEU A 91 -8.62 4.73 3.88
N VAL A 92 -8.15 3.56 4.32
CA VAL A 92 -8.98 2.36 4.43
C VAL A 92 -10.06 2.55 5.49
N PHE A 93 -9.73 3.14 6.65
CA PHE A 93 -10.72 3.51 7.66
C PHE A 93 -11.81 4.44 7.11
N LEU A 94 -11.43 5.50 6.39
CA LEU A 94 -12.41 6.43 5.78
C LEU A 94 -13.34 5.68 4.82
N SER A 95 -12.77 4.82 3.97
CA SER A 95 -13.54 4.00 3.03
C SER A 95 -14.49 3.02 3.74
N ALA A 96 -14.03 2.40 4.83
CA ALA A 96 -14.82 1.49 5.64
C ALA A 96 -15.97 2.22 6.34
N ARG A 97 -15.71 3.39 6.93
CA ARG A 97 -16.73 4.24 7.55
C ARG A 97 -17.80 4.65 6.56
N ASP A 98 -17.41 5.10 5.37
CA ASP A 98 -18.34 5.52 4.33
C ASP A 98 -19.18 4.33 3.80
N SER A 99 -18.66 3.10 3.95
CA SER A 99 -19.35 1.84 3.65
C SER A 99 -20.09 1.22 4.85
N GLN A 100 -20.19 1.94 5.98
CA GLN A 100 -20.81 1.44 7.23
C GLN A 100 -20.19 0.13 7.77
N TYR A 101 -18.91 -0.11 7.48
CA TYR A 101 -18.13 -1.19 8.05
C TYR A 101 -17.46 -0.73 9.34
N HIS A 102 -17.76 -1.41 10.45
CA HIS A 102 -17.39 -0.99 11.81
C HIS A 102 -16.47 -1.99 12.54
N LYS A 103 -16.04 -3.06 11.89
CA LYS A 103 -15.16 -4.07 12.50
C LYS A 103 -13.70 -3.70 12.24
N ASP A 104 -12.81 -4.27 13.04
CA ASP A 104 -11.37 -4.15 12.82
C ASP A 104 -10.95 -4.71 11.46
N ILE A 105 -9.95 -4.08 10.85
CA ILE A 105 -9.45 -4.36 9.51
C ILE A 105 -8.05 -4.96 9.66
N ALA A 106 -7.90 -6.21 9.21
CA ALA A 106 -6.62 -6.89 9.18
C ALA A 106 -5.77 -6.40 8.01
N PHE A 107 -4.46 -6.26 8.23
CA PHE A 107 -3.47 -5.87 7.24
C PHE A 107 -2.50 -7.02 7.00
N ILE A 108 -2.31 -7.36 5.72
CA ILE A 108 -1.31 -8.32 5.27
C ILE A 108 -0.26 -7.53 4.48
N LEU A 109 1.01 -7.68 4.84
CA LEU A 109 2.13 -7.06 4.13
C LEU A 109 3.14 -8.11 3.69
N GLU A 110 4.00 -7.73 2.74
CA GLU A 110 5.07 -8.60 2.26
C GLU A 110 6.16 -8.82 3.31
N GLN A 111 6.50 -10.08 3.55
CA GLN A 111 7.65 -10.50 4.34
C GLN A 111 8.97 -10.21 3.62
N GLY A 112 10.02 -9.89 4.38
CA GLY A 112 11.37 -9.71 3.84
C GLY A 112 11.70 -8.27 3.46
N ASN A 113 10.82 -7.31 3.77
CA ASN A 113 11.11 -5.89 3.67
C ASN A 113 12.04 -5.46 4.82
N GLU A 114 13.15 -4.79 4.51
CA GLU A 114 14.09 -4.25 5.51
C GLU A 114 13.46 -3.22 6.45
N HIS A 115 12.30 -2.67 6.09
CA HIS A 115 11.50 -1.72 6.84
C HIS A 115 10.32 -2.38 7.60
N THR A 116 10.36 -3.69 7.83
CA THR A 116 9.31 -4.39 8.59
C THR A 116 9.13 -3.81 9.99
N SER A 117 10.23 -3.46 10.68
CA SER A 117 10.20 -2.86 12.02
C SER A 117 9.45 -1.53 12.02
N HIS A 118 9.65 -0.69 11.01
CA HIS A 118 8.96 0.59 10.83
C HIS A 118 7.44 0.44 10.80
N ILE A 119 6.95 -0.55 10.06
CA ILE A 119 5.53 -0.84 9.94
C ILE A 119 4.99 -1.40 11.26
N PHE A 120 5.75 -2.27 11.93
CA PHE A 120 5.36 -2.80 13.24
C PHE A 120 5.19 -1.70 14.29
N TYR A 121 6.14 -0.76 14.38
CA TYR A 121 6.03 0.39 15.29
C TYR A 121 4.84 1.28 14.95
N ALA A 122 4.62 1.57 13.67
CA ALA A 122 3.47 2.34 13.22
C ALA A 122 2.13 1.66 13.58
N HIS A 123 2.02 0.35 13.38
CA HIS A 123 0.85 -0.44 13.75
C HIS A 123 0.62 -0.46 15.27
N LYS A 124 1.67 -0.70 16.07
CA LYS A 124 1.60 -0.65 17.55
C LYS A 124 1.08 0.70 18.02
N GLU A 125 1.56 1.80 17.41
CA GLU A 125 1.14 3.13 17.80
C GLU A 125 -0.30 3.46 17.37
N MET A 126 -0.71 3.04 16.18
CA MET A 126 -2.10 3.13 15.76
C MET A 126 -3.04 2.35 16.70
N ALA A 127 -2.69 1.12 17.08
CA ALA A 127 -3.47 0.34 18.04
C ALA A 127 -3.57 1.05 19.41
N ARG A 128 -2.49 1.70 19.85
CA ARG A 128 -2.49 2.52 21.07
C ARG A 128 -3.45 3.71 20.96
N ILE A 129 -3.36 4.49 19.88
CA ILE A 129 -4.23 5.64 19.59
C ILE A 129 -5.71 5.21 19.60
N GLN A 130 -6.03 4.09 18.95
CA GLN A 130 -7.39 3.52 18.95
C GLN A 130 -7.84 3.13 20.36
N LYS A 131 -7.00 2.44 21.13
CA LYS A 131 -7.32 1.99 22.49
C LYS A 131 -7.64 3.16 23.43
N HIS A 132 -6.94 4.29 23.29
CA HIS A 132 -7.16 5.49 24.08
C HIS A 132 -8.26 6.40 23.52
N LYS A 133 -8.95 5.99 22.44
CA LYS A 133 -10.01 6.75 21.77
C LYS A 133 -9.57 8.14 21.30
N GLU A 134 -8.27 8.30 21.05
CA GLU A 134 -7.69 9.53 20.49
C GLU A 134 -8.06 9.66 19.00
N MET A 135 -8.24 8.54 18.31
CA MET A 135 -8.74 8.46 16.94
C MET A 135 -9.44 7.12 16.69
N GLN A 136 -10.48 7.13 15.85
CA GLN A 136 -11.11 5.92 15.35
C GLN A 136 -10.46 5.53 14.02
N ILE A 137 -9.89 4.32 13.93
CA ILE A 137 -9.13 3.86 12.75
C ILE A 137 -9.35 2.37 12.38
N TYR A 138 -10.26 1.67 13.09
CA TYR A 138 -10.60 0.25 12.92
C TYR A 138 -9.39 -0.66 12.64
N ILE A 139 -8.30 -0.48 13.38
CA ILE A 139 -7.06 -1.23 13.13
C ILE A 139 -7.14 -2.63 13.75
N GLY A 140 -6.97 -3.66 12.93
CA GLY A 140 -6.96 -5.07 13.33
C GLY A 140 -5.57 -5.68 13.35
N SER A 141 -5.48 -6.99 13.10
CA SER A 141 -4.21 -7.72 13.08
C SER A 141 -3.28 -7.25 11.95
N LEU A 142 -1.98 -7.38 12.19
CA LEU A 142 -0.93 -7.19 11.18
C LEU A 142 -0.19 -8.52 10.99
N THR A 143 -0.12 -9.01 9.77
CA THR A 143 0.67 -10.20 9.41
C THR A 143 1.61 -9.89 8.25
N PHE A 144 2.74 -10.59 8.23
CA PHE A 144 3.73 -10.52 7.16
C PHE A 144 3.78 -11.87 6.47
N GLU A 145 3.50 -11.88 5.18
CA GLU A 145 3.33 -13.08 4.38
C GLU A 145 4.25 -13.04 3.16
N PRO A 146 4.66 -14.20 2.63
CA PRO A 146 5.54 -14.24 1.50
C PRO A 146 4.78 -13.78 0.23
N LYS A 147 5.52 -13.24 -0.75
CA LYS A 147 4.96 -12.56 -1.94
C LYS A 147 4.10 -13.44 -2.85
N GLN A 148 4.03 -14.74 -2.60
CA GLN A 148 3.18 -15.70 -3.30
C GLN A 148 1.68 -15.39 -3.15
N ILE A 149 1.26 -14.65 -2.12
CA ILE A 149 -0.13 -14.25 -1.97
C ILE A 149 -0.56 -13.32 -3.12
N SER A 150 -1.62 -13.71 -3.85
CA SER A 150 -2.13 -12.96 -5.01
C SER A 150 -2.50 -11.52 -4.67
N ALA A 151 -3.05 -11.26 -3.48
CA ALA A 151 -3.39 -9.91 -3.04
C ALA A 151 -2.16 -8.99 -2.92
N LEU A 152 -1.01 -9.52 -2.48
CA LEU A 152 0.24 -8.75 -2.39
C LEU A 152 0.82 -8.42 -3.78
N GLN A 153 0.64 -9.33 -4.74
CA GLN A 153 1.00 -9.10 -6.15
C GLN A 153 0.11 -8.04 -6.80
N ALA A 154 -1.20 -8.07 -6.51
CA ALA A 154 -2.12 -7.04 -6.98
C ALA A 154 -1.84 -5.67 -6.35
N ALA A 155 -1.47 -5.63 -5.06
CA ALA A 155 -1.02 -4.42 -4.39
C ALA A 155 0.21 -3.81 -5.08
N ASP A 156 1.15 -4.61 -5.57
CA ASP A 156 2.30 -4.16 -6.36
C ASP A 156 1.88 -3.46 -7.66
N VAL A 157 0.89 -4.02 -8.37
CA VAL A 157 0.34 -3.41 -9.60
C VAL A 157 -0.29 -2.06 -9.30
N ILE A 158 -1.08 -1.97 -8.24
CA ILE A 158 -1.71 -0.72 -7.79
C ILE A 158 -0.64 0.30 -7.40
N ALA A 159 0.31 -0.09 -6.55
CA ALA A 159 1.37 0.79 -6.06
C ALA A 159 2.24 1.32 -7.19
N TRP A 160 2.59 0.47 -8.16
CA TRP A 160 3.33 0.88 -9.34
C TRP A 160 2.54 1.89 -10.19
N GLY A 161 1.26 1.61 -10.49
CA GLY A 161 0.39 2.51 -11.23
C GLY A 161 0.24 3.88 -10.55
N ALA A 162 -0.06 3.87 -9.26
CA ALA A 162 -0.20 5.09 -8.46
C ALA A 162 1.10 5.90 -8.43
N ARG A 163 2.25 5.23 -8.29
CA ARG A 163 3.57 5.89 -8.34
C ARG A 163 3.82 6.57 -9.69
N ARG A 164 3.57 5.89 -10.82
CA ARG A 164 3.75 6.46 -12.17
C ARG A 164 2.91 7.72 -12.37
N ARG A 165 1.62 7.66 -11.99
CA ARG A 165 0.71 8.82 -12.01
C ARG A 165 1.28 9.98 -11.19
N THR A 166 1.74 9.68 -9.98
CA THR A 166 2.23 10.69 -9.02
C THR A 166 3.41 11.49 -9.54
N ILE A 167 4.39 10.81 -10.15
CA ILE A 167 5.60 11.45 -10.67
C ILE A 167 5.40 12.07 -12.06
N GLY A 168 4.19 12.01 -12.62
CA GLY A 168 3.89 12.52 -13.96
C GLY A 168 4.48 11.67 -15.10
N ASP A 169 5.01 10.48 -14.79
CA ASP A 169 5.61 9.64 -15.80
C ASP A 169 4.56 8.81 -16.55
N PRO A 170 4.61 8.74 -17.89
CA PRO A 170 3.67 7.94 -18.67
C PRO A 170 3.70 6.47 -18.29
N ILE A 171 2.55 5.81 -18.16
CA ILE A 171 2.53 4.35 -18.05
C ILE A 171 3.18 3.74 -19.31
N GLY A 172 4.15 2.85 -19.11
CA GLY A 172 4.93 2.26 -20.19
C GLY A 172 4.08 1.53 -21.23
N LYS A 173 4.61 1.38 -22.45
CA LYS A 173 3.92 0.66 -23.53
C LYS A 173 3.55 -0.77 -23.08
N GLY A 174 2.29 -1.14 -23.26
CA GLY A 174 1.70 -2.42 -22.88
C GLY A 174 1.18 -2.47 -21.44
N PHE A 175 1.46 -1.47 -20.61
CA PHE A 175 0.97 -1.40 -19.22
C PHE A 175 -0.24 -0.48 -19.05
N GLN A 176 -0.68 0.19 -20.12
CA GLN A 176 -1.75 1.20 -20.07
C GLN A 176 -3.04 0.75 -19.34
N PRO A 177 -3.47 -0.53 -19.40
CA PRO A 177 -4.64 -0.97 -18.65
C PRO A 177 -4.55 -0.77 -17.13
N ILE A 178 -3.34 -0.66 -16.56
CA ILE A 178 -3.16 -0.32 -15.14
C ILE A 178 -3.87 0.99 -14.77
N SER A 179 -3.96 1.96 -15.70
CA SER A 179 -4.74 3.19 -15.48
C SER A 179 -6.19 2.93 -15.11
N GLN A 180 -6.80 1.85 -15.61
CA GLN A 180 -8.18 1.49 -15.28
C GLN A 180 -8.32 1.12 -13.80
N ILE A 181 -7.29 0.51 -13.20
CA ILE A 181 -7.28 0.15 -11.79
C ILE A 181 -7.30 1.42 -10.93
N ILE A 182 -6.43 2.36 -11.24
CA ILE A 182 -6.26 3.60 -10.46
C ILE A 182 -7.29 4.68 -10.81
N ASN A 183 -8.14 4.47 -11.82
CA ASN A 183 -9.27 5.35 -12.16
C ASN A 183 -10.62 4.87 -11.62
N GLN A 184 -10.71 3.63 -11.11
CA GLN A 184 -11.97 3.04 -10.65
C GLN A 184 -11.85 2.65 -9.17
N ASN A 185 -12.75 3.14 -8.32
CA ASN A 185 -12.80 2.82 -6.88
C ASN A 185 -11.42 2.92 -6.22
N HIS A 186 -10.65 3.95 -6.58
CA HIS A 186 -9.30 4.17 -6.09
C HIS A 186 -9.21 5.53 -5.41
N VAL A 187 -8.67 5.55 -4.19
CA VAL A 187 -8.36 6.76 -3.45
C VAL A 187 -6.85 6.91 -3.41
N GLN A 188 -6.37 8.08 -3.80
CA GLN A 188 -4.97 8.45 -3.63
C GLN A 188 -4.92 9.76 -2.88
N ASP A 189 -4.11 9.81 -1.82
CA ASP A 189 -3.91 11.02 -1.04
C ASP A 189 -2.42 11.26 -0.76
N PHE A 190 -2.12 12.49 -0.38
CA PHE A 190 -0.77 12.99 -0.15
C PHE A 190 -0.64 13.47 1.28
N MET A 191 0.49 13.17 1.91
CA MET A 191 0.78 13.72 3.23
C MET A 191 0.94 15.24 3.14
N ARG A 192 -0.02 15.97 3.69
CA ARG A 192 0.06 17.43 3.87
C ARG A 192 0.95 17.76 5.07
N GLU A 193 1.66 18.88 4.98
CA GLU A 193 2.58 19.32 6.05
C GLU A 193 1.86 19.52 7.39
N GLU A 194 0.65 20.08 7.35
CA GLU A 194 -0.22 20.26 8.53
C GLU A 194 -0.60 18.93 9.20
N TRP A 195 -0.79 17.86 8.43
CA TRP A 195 -1.10 16.53 8.95
C TRP A 195 0.14 15.89 9.56
N LEU A 196 1.28 16.06 8.90
CA LEU A 196 2.54 15.56 9.38
C LEU A 196 2.94 16.22 10.71
N GLN A 197 2.75 17.53 10.85
CA GLN A 197 2.96 18.26 12.10
C GLN A 197 2.04 17.75 13.21
N LYS A 198 0.73 17.60 12.93
CA LYS A 198 -0.23 17.05 13.91
C LYS A 198 0.15 15.63 14.32
N LEU A 199 0.54 14.78 13.39
CA LEU A 199 0.96 13.40 13.67
C LEU A 199 2.22 13.38 14.54
N ASN A 200 3.21 14.23 14.22
CA ASN A 200 4.41 14.41 15.03
C ASN A 200 4.05 14.77 16.48
N ASP A 201 3.17 15.77 16.66
CA ASP A 201 2.73 16.22 17.99
C ASP A 201 1.99 15.13 18.77
N VAL A 202 1.10 14.38 18.12
CA VAL A 202 0.34 13.29 18.75
C VAL A 202 1.30 12.20 19.24
N ILE A 203 2.24 11.76 18.40
CA ILE A 203 3.20 10.72 18.78
C ILE A 203 4.13 11.21 19.89
N LEU A 204 4.57 12.48 19.86
CA LEU A 204 5.45 13.04 20.89
C LEU A 204 4.77 13.28 22.24
N LYS A 205 3.49 13.66 22.24
CA LYS A 205 2.70 13.89 23.47
C LYS A 205 2.24 12.58 24.12
N SER A 206 2.39 11.46 23.42
CA SER A 206 1.99 10.16 23.93
C SER A 206 2.86 9.81 25.14
N PRO A 207 2.26 9.46 26.30
CA PRO A 207 3.03 9.05 27.46
C PRO A 207 3.89 7.85 27.08
N LYS A 208 5.19 7.96 27.32
CA LYS A 208 6.09 6.83 27.13
C LYS A 208 5.67 5.76 28.14
N ASN A 209 5.25 4.60 27.66
CA ASN A 209 5.21 3.43 28.52
C ASN A 209 6.68 3.08 28.82
N ASP A 210 7.16 3.54 29.98
CA ASP A 210 8.36 3.02 30.63
C ASP A 210 8.06 1.56 31.03
N SER A 211 8.09 0.65 30.06
CA SER A 211 7.96 -0.78 30.30
C SER A 211 8.57 -1.61 29.17
N GLU A 212 9.77 -1.25 28.72
CA GLU A 212 10.69 -2.18 28.06
C GLU A 212 12.10 -1.88 28.62
N SER A 213 12.30 -2.34 29.86
CA SER A 213 13.60 -2.60 30.49
C SER A 213 14.24 -3.85 29.90
#